data_AF-A0A382GJ13-F1
#
_entry.id   AF-A0A382GJ13-F1
#
_cell.length_a   1.000
_cell.length_b   1.000
_cell.length_c   1.000
_cell.angle_alpha   90.00
_cell.angle_beta   90.00
_cell.angle_gamma   90.00
#
_symmetry.space_group_name_H-M   'P 1'
#
loop_
_entity.id
_entity.type
_entity.pdbx_description
1 polymer ?
#
loop_
_entity_poly.entity_id
_entity_poly.type
_entity_poly.pdbx_seq_one_letter_code
_entity_poly.pdbx_strand_id
1 'polypeptide(L)' 'YFKNEQLADKGSYREGEWDGPYEAYWVRGWLAERGDWTLGERCGDWISFGQTIMYPACPN' A
#
# COMPACT_ATOMS: atom_id res chain seq x y z
N TYR A 1 -2.12 12.70 -14.44
CA TYR A 1 -1.84 11.66 -15.45
C TYR A 1 -0.45 11.08 -15.17
N PHE A 2 -0.34 10.18 -14.18
CA PHE A 2 0.90 9.45 -13.95
C PHE A 2 0.88 8.19 -14.80
N LYS A 3 1.82 8.12 -15.73
CA LYS A 3 2.10 7.01 -16.62
C LYS A 3 2.63 5.82 -15.81
N ASN A 4 1.79 5.18 -15.02
CA ASN A 4 2.17 3.96 -14.31
C ASN A 4 1.59 2.75 -15.06
N GLU A 5 2.06 2.58 -16.31
CA GLU A 5 1.61 1.52 -17.24
C GLU A 5 1.91 0.08 -16.78
N GLN A 6 2.24 -0.19 -15.50
CA GLN A 6 2.61 -1.54 -15.04
C GLN A 6 2.22 -1.94 -13.61
N LEU A 7 1.51 -1.11 -12.82
CA LEU A 7 1.14 -1.47 -11.45
C LEU A 7 -0.36 -1.25 -11.20
N ALA A 8 -1.07 -2.28 -10.74
CA ALA A 8 -2.44 -2.19 -10.26
C ALA A 8 -2.42 -2.04 -8.74
N ASP A 9 -2.80 -0.86 -8.25
CA ASP A 9 -3.03 -0.61 -6.83
C ASP A 9 -4.49 -0.91 -6.45
N LYS A 10 -4.64 -1.42 -5.23
CA LYS A 10 -5.91 -1.71 -4.60
C LYS A 10 -5.77 -1.32 -3.14
N GLY A 11 -6.60 -0.41 -2.69
CA GLY A 11 -6.67 -0.09 -1.27
C GLY A 11 -7.97 0.62 -0.93
N SER A 12 -8.13 0.88 0.36
CA SER A 12 -9.29 1.58 0.89
C SER A 12 -8.99 3.07 1.05
N TYR A 13 -9.94 3.89 0.65
CA TYR A 13 -9.88 5.34 0.83
C TYR A 13 -11.00 5.76 1.79
N ARG A 14 -10.64 6.55 2.79
CA ARG A 14 -11.58 7.15 3.74
C ARG A 14 -11.33 8.65 3.78
N GLU A 15 -12.40 9.42 3.64
CA GLU A 15 -12.37 10.90 3.70
C GLU A 15 -11.38 11.57 2.72
N GLY A 16 -11.02 10.87 1.63
CA GLY A 16 -10.09 11.37 0.62
C GLY A 16 -8.62 10.98 0.87
N GLU A 17 -8.35 10.22 1.93
CA GLU A 17 -7.02 9.70 2.26
C GLU A 17 -7.00 8.17 2.22
N TRP A 18 -5.82 7.58 2.07
CA TRP A 18 -5.66 6.12 2.17
C TRP A 18 -5.87 5.68 3.63
N ASP A 19 -6.80 4.76 3.84
CA ASP A 19 -7.18 4.27 5.16
C ASP A 19 -7.60 2.81 5.05
N GLY A 20 -6.79 1.92 5.61
CA GLY A 20 -6.94 0.47 5.57
C GLY A 20 -5.90 -0.24 4.71
N PRO A 21 -6.16 -1.50 4.34
CA PRO A 21 -5.18 -2.32 3.63
C PRO A 21 -4.99 -1.80 2.20
N TYR A 22 -3.72 -1.76 1.80
CA TYR A 22 -3.26 -1.40 0.47
C TYR A 22 -2.40 -2.52 -0.09
N GLU A 23 -2.56 -2.78 -1.37
CA GLU A 23 -1.85 -3.78 -2.12
C GLU A 23 -1.59 -3.24 -3.52
N ALA A 24 -0.37 -3.40 -4.01
CA ALA A 24 0.02 -3.04 -5.36
C ALA A 24 0.66 -4.24 -6.05
N TYR A 25 0.21 -4.50 -7.27
CA TYR A 25 0.58 -5.67 -8.06
C TYR A 25 1.17 -5.24 -9.39
N TRP A 26 2.28 -5.85 -9.79
CA TRP A 26 2.82 -5.72 -11.14
C TRP A 26 1.83 -6.25 -12.17
N VAL A 27 1.89 -5.74 -13.41
CA VAL A 27 1.08 -6.21 -14.55
C VAL A 27 1.17 -7.73 -14.77
N ARG A 28 2.26 -8.35 -14.32
CA ARG A 28 2.47 -9.80 -14.34
C ARG A 28 1.76 -10.56 -13.20
N GLY A 29 1.04 -9.87 -12.31
CA GLY A 29 0.40 -10.42 -11.11
C GLY A 29 1.33 -10.61 -9.90
N TRP A 30 2.56 -10.09 -9.97
CA TRP A 30 3.51 -10.23 -8.87
C TRP A 30 3.25 -9.13 -7.83
N LEU A 31 3.19 -9.50 -6.56
CA LEU A 31 3.05 -8.54 -5.48
C LEU A 31 4.26 -7.58 -5.49
N ALA A 32 4.00 -6.31 -5.71
CA ALA A 32 5.01 -5.26 -5.61
C ALA A 32 5.08 -4.78 -4.17
N GLU A 33 3.93 -4.35 -3.64
CA GLU A 33 3.85 -3.72 -2.33
C GLU A 33 2.55 -4.12 -1.63
N ARG A 34 2.56 -4.23 -0.31
CA ARG A 34 1.34 -4.31 0.50
C ARG A 34 1.60 -3.82 1.90
N GLY A 35 0.57 -3.35 2.55
CA GLY A 35 0.60 -2.99 3.97
C GLY A 35 -0.65 -2.22 4.32
N ASP A 36 -0.63 -1.57 5.47
CA ASP A 36 -1.76 -0.81 5.96
C ASP A 36 -1.45 0.69 5.88
N TRP A 37 -2.44 1.45 5.42
CA TRP A 37 -2.44 2.90 5.50
C TRP A 37 -3.40 3.33 6.59
N THR A 38 -3.09 4.43 7.27
CA THR A 38 -3.98 5.07 8.24
C THR A 38 -3.75 6.56 8.12
N LEU A 39 -4.82 7.34 7.90
CA LEU A 39 -4.75 8.80 7.75
C LEU A 39 -3.72 9.26 6.69
N GLY A 40 -3.60 8.52 5.58
CA GLY A 40 -2.64 8.85 4.53
C GLY A 40 -1.17 8.53 4.86
N GLU A 41 -0.88 7.82 5.95
CA GLU A 41 0.46 7.36 6.32
C GLU A 41 0.55 5.82 6.34
N ARG A 42 1.73 5.25 6.05
CA ARG A 42 1.97 3.80 6.12
C ARG A 42 2.25 3.39 7.56
N CYS A 43 1.61 2.31 8.01
CA CYS A 43 1.75 1.80 9.36
C CYS A 43 1.83 0.27 9.38
N GLY A 44 2.39 -0.28 10.46
CA GLY A 44 2.56 -1.72 10.64
C GLY A 44 3.60 -2.35 9.69
N ASP A 45 3.39 -3.62 9.36
CA ASP A 45 4.30 -4.38 8.48
C ASP A 45 4.00 -4.07 7.01
N TRP A 46 4.93 -3.36 6.37
CA TRP A 46 4.86 -3.02 4.96
C TRP A 46 5.77 -3.92 4.14
N ILE A 47 5.20 -4.72 3.26
CA ILE A 47 5.97 -5.53 2.33
C ILE A 47 6.23 -4.72 1.06
N SER A 48 7.51 -4.58 0.69
CA SER A 48 7.96 -3.96 -0.55
C SER A 48 8.96 -4.86 -1.25
N PHE A 49 8.66 -5.29 -2.47
CA PHE A 49 9.49 -6.18 -3.30
C PHE A 49 9.98 -7.44 -2.57
N GLY A 50 9.16 -8.01 -1.68
CA GLY A 50 9.51 -9.19 -0.87
C GLY A 50 10.31 -8.89 0.40
N GLN A 51 10.62 -7.63 0.69
CA GLN A 51 11.18 -7.19 1.97
C GLN A 51 10.06 -6.69 2.87
N THR A 52 10.10 -7.04 4.16
CA THR A 52 9.18 -6.47 5.15
C THR A 52 9.85 -5.29 5.84
N ILE A 53 9.24 -4.13 5.73
CA ILE A 53 9.61 -2.87 6.34
C ILE A 53 8.64 -2.63 7.49
N MET A 54 9.17 -2.49 8.70
CA MET A 54 8.34 -2.24 9.87
C MET A 54 8.16 -0.73 10.04
N TYR A 55 6.94 -0.25 9.89
CA TYR A 55 6.53 1.11 10.22
C TYR A 55 5.97 1.17 11.65
N PRO A 56 5.81 2.37 12.23
CA PRO A 56 5.10 2.54 13.48
C PRO A 56 3.72 1.87 13.44
N ALA A 57 3.25 1.38 14.59
CA ALA A 57 1.91 0.82 14.70
C ALA A 57 0.87 1.86 14.28
N CYS A 58 -0.19 1.40 13.60
CA CYS A 58 -1.26 2.28 13.16
C CYS A 58 -1.87 2.99 14.37
N PRO A 59 -2.06 4.33 14.31
CA PRO A 59 -2.80 5.02 15.34
C PRO A 59 -4.23 4.46 15.38
N ASN A 60 -4.73 4.20 16.59
CA ASN A 60 -6.12 3.75 16.81
C ASN A 60 -7.12 4.90 16.64
#